data_AF-A0A924RPR8-F1
#
_entry.id   AF-A0A924RPR8-F1
#
_cell.length_a   1.000
_cell.length_b   1.000
_cell.length_c   1.000
_cell.angle_alpha   90.00
_cell.angle_beta   90.00
_cell.angle_gamma   90.00
#
_symmetry.space_group_name_H-M   'P 1'
#
loop_
_entity.id
_entity.type
_entity.pdbx_description
1 polymer ?
#
loop_
_entity_poly.entity_id
_entity_poly.type
_entity_poly.pdbx_seq_one_letter_code
_entity_poly.pdbx_strand_id
1 'polypeptide(L)'
;MNLVLSSADLHKILERVFARGYSGENAALITKHRMAVGFYFSSPVLNVIVDGRSDPVQVLFDPPSSVPLPDVSFSMAGQTIHRFWTGELNVVAAMTRGEVTARGNLIRALHLFPMMPVLQEAYREEWEVWRSSVNPLEGKL
;
A
#
# COMPACT_ATOMS: atom_id res chain seq x y z
N MET A 1 -20.62 15.15 -4.73
CA MET A 1 -19.32 15.80 -4.48
C MET A 1 -18.25 14.74 -4.72
N ASN A 2 -17.29 14.94 -5.62
CA ASN A 2 -16.23 13.96 -5.84
C ASN A 2 -15.25 14.05 -4.67
N LEU A 3 -15.17 13.00 -3.85
CA LEU A 3 -14.19 12.88 -2.78
C LEU A 3 -12.80 12.82 -3.42
N VAL A 4 -11.91 13.75 -3.06
CA VAL A 4 -10.52 13.76 -3.52
C VAL A 4 -9.65 13.34 -2.34
N LEU A 5 -8.97 12.21 -2.48
CA LEU A 5 -8.03 11.71 -1.46
C LEU A 5 -6.73 12.52 -1.52
N SER A 6 -6.39 13.22 -0.42
CA SER A 6 -5.12 13.95 -0.31
C SER A 6 -3.95 13.02 0.01
N SER A 7 -2.71 13.47 -0.18
CA SER A 7 -1.52 12.68 0.22
C SER A 7 -1.47 12.45 1.73
N ALA A 8 -1.87 13.45 2.53
CA ALA A 8 -1.92 13.36 3.98
C ALA A 8 -2.96 12.33 4.46
N ASP A 9 -4.11 12.27 3.78
CA ASP A 9 -5.14 11.27 4.09
C ASP A 9 -4.69 9.86 3.67
N LEU A 10 -4.14 9.72 2.47
CA LEU A 10 -3.59 8.44 2.01
C LEU A 10 -2.48 7.95 2.95
N HIS A 11 -1.60 8.84 3.42
CA HIS A 11 -0.57 8.52 4.40
C HIS A 11 -1.23 7.94 5.66
N LYS A 12 -2.16 8.65 6.30
CA LYS A 12 -2.82 8.19 7.54
C LYS A 12 -3.50 6.84 7.37
N ILE A 13 -4.18 6.62 6.25
CA ILE A 13 -4.82 5.34 5.94
C ILE A 13 -3.74 4.26 5.86
N LEU A 14 -2.71 4.45 5.03
CA LEU A 14 -1.66 3.45 4.82
C LEU A 14 -0.81 3.19 6.07
N GLU A 15 -0.58 4.19 6.91
CA GLU A 15 0.10 4.04 8.19
C GLU A 15 -0.64 3.02 9.08
N ARG A 16 -1.96 3.14 9.19
CA ARG A 16 -2.80 2.20 9.95
C ARG A 16 -2.87 0.82 9.31
N VAL A 17 -2.97 0.77 7.98
CA VAL A 17 -2.94 -0.48 7.21
C VAL A 17 -1.66 -1.27 7.48
N PHE A 18 -0.50 -0.61 7.40
CA PHE A 18 0.77 -1.28 7.61
C PHE A 18 1.05 -1.59 9.09
N ALA A 19 0.62 -0.73 10.02
CA ALA A 19 0.72 -1.02 11.45
C ALA A 19 -0.05 -2.31 11.81
N ARG A 20 -1.25 -2.52 11.23
CA ARG A 20 -2.00 -3.77 11.39
C ARG A 20 -1.35 -4.93 10.64
N GLY A 21 -1.00 -4.72 9.37
CA GLY A 21 -0.48 -5.75 8.48
C GLY A 21 0.88 -6.32 8.87
N TYR A 22 1.72 -5.54 9.54
CA TYR A 22 3.02 -5.98 10.04
C TYR A 22 3.09 -6.05 11.57
N SER A 23 1.95 -6.28 12.22
CA SER A 23 1.90 -6.64 13.63
C SER A 23 1.91 -8.16 13.82
N GLY A 24 2.53 -8.61 14.93
CA GLY A 24 2.51 -10.01 15.34
C GLY A 24 3.04 -10.98 14.27
N GLU A 25 2.33 -12.08 14.06
CA GLU A 25 2.74 -13.17 13.16
C GLU A 25 2.78 -12.76 11.68
N ASN A 26 2.04 -11.72 11.28
CA ASN A 26 1.98 -11.28 9.89
C ASN A 26 3.28 -10.63 9.40
N ALA A 27 4.07 -10.04 10.31
CA ALA A 27 5.39 -9.50 10.00
C ALA A 27 6.38 -10.57 9.54
N ALA A 28 6.19 -11.82 9.96
CA ALA A 28 7.15 -12.90 9.75
C ALA A 28 7.36 -13.23 8.26
N LEU A 29 6.37 -13.01 7.39
CA LEU A 29 6.50 -13.42 5.99
C LEU A 29 7.50 -12.52 5.23
N ILE A 30 7.40 -11.19 5.38
CA ILE A 30 8.32 -10.26 4.71
C ILE A 30 9.74 -10.36 5.28
N THR A 31 9.87 -10.58 6.60
CA THR A 31 11.19 -10.75 7.25
C THR A 31 11.85 -12.07 6.91
N LYS A 32 11.09 -13.17 6.87
CA LYS A 32 11.56 -14.49 6.41
C LYS A 32 12.18 -14.43 5.02
N HIS A 33 11.58 -13.65 4.12
CA HIS A 33 12.08 -13.47 2.76
C HIS A 33 13.12 -12.35 2.63
N ARG A 34 13.37 -11.58 3.70
CA ARG A 34 14.30 -10.44 3.75
C ARG A 34 14.08 -9.49 2.58
N MET A 35 12.83 -9.07 2.38
CA MET A 35 12.42 -8.26 1.23
C MET A 35 12.08 -6.83 1.60
N ALA A 36 12.42 -5.90 0.73
CA ALA A 36 11.89 -4.54 0.72
C ALA A 36 10.97 -4.32 -0.48
N VAL A 37 9.82 -3.70 -0.24
CA VAL A 37 8.79 -3.41 -1.24
C VAL A 37 8.53 -1.90 -1.28
N GLY A 38 8.60 -1.31 -2.46
CA GLY A 38 8.28 0.10 -2.69
C GLY A 38 6.90 0.29 -3.31
N PHE A 39 6.17 1.28 -2.83
CA PHE A 39 4.95 1.79 -3.46
C PHE A 39 5.11 3.27 -3.74
N TYR A 40 4.99 3.66 -5.01
CA TYR A 40 5.20 5.03 -5.48
C TYR A 40 3.93 5.56 -6.12
N PHE A 41 3.29 6.52 -5.47
CA PHE A 41 2.06 7.12 -5.92
C PHE A 41 2.32 8.53 -6.48
N SER A 42 1.74 8.85 -7.64
CA SER A 42 1.90 10.17 -8.27
C SER A 42 0.67 11.07 -8.18
N SER A 43 -0.49 10.54 -7.77
CA SER A 43 -1.71 11.31 -7.55
C SER A 43 -2.64 10.56 -6.58
N PRO A 44 -2.70 10.94 -5.29
CA PRO A 44 -1.82 11.91 -4.64
C PRO A 44 -0.35 11.43 -4.61
N VAL A 45 0.60 12.37 -4.44
CA VAL A 45 2.02 12.04 -4.32
C VAL A 45 2.30 11.49 -2.92
N LEU A 46 2.81 10.26 -2.86
CA LEU A 46 3.27 9.62 -1.62
C LEU A 46 4.16 8.42 -1.99
N ASN A 47 5.31 8.32 -1.34
CA ASN A 47 6.21 7.18 -1.52
C ASN A 47 6.28 6.38 -0.22
N VAL A 48 6.23 5.05 -0.33
CA VAL A 48 6.33 4.16 0.82
C VAL A 48 7.35 3.06 0.52
N ILE A 49 8.24 2.80 1.47
CA ILE A 49 9.08 1.60 1.47
C ILE A 49 8.72 0.78 2.71
N VAL A 50 8.31 -0.47 2.49
CA VAL A 50 8.21 -1.48 3.55
C VAL A 50 9.48 -2.32 3.49
N ASP A 51 10.29 -2.26 4.55
CA ASP A 51 11.58 -2.94 4.64
C ASP A 51 11.55 -4.07 5.66
N GLY A 52 11.38 -5.31 5.17
CA GLY A 52 11.54 -6.54 5.93
C GLY A 52 12.95 -7.12 5.89
N ARG A 53 13.96 -6.40 5.40
CA ARG A 53 15.37 -6.83 5.52
C ARG A 53 15.87 -6.68 6.97
N SER A 54 15.19 -5.84 7.73
CA SER A 54 15.35 -5.58 9.16
C SER A 54 14.25 -6.28 9.98
N ASP A 55 14.55 -6.50 11.26
CA ASP A 55 13.58 -6.97 12.26
C ASP A 55 13.67 -6.04 13.49
N PRO A 56 12.60 -5.30 13.85
CA PRO A 56 11.26 -5.33 13.27
C PRO A 56 11.20 -4.74 11.85
N VAL A 57 10.13 -5.08 11.12
CA VAL A 57 9.80 -4.49 9.80
C VAL A 57 9.71 -2.98 9.94
N GLN A 58 10.38 -2.25 9.05
CA GLN A 58 10.31 -0.79 9.01
C GLN A 58 9.41 -0.32 7.87
N VAL A 59 8.53 0.63 8.16
CA VAL A 59 7.70 1.27 7.14
C VAL A 59 8.10 2.73 7.06
N LEU A 60 8.60 3.15 5.92
CA LEU A 60 9.18 4.47 5.70
C LEU A 60 8.31 5.22 4.69
N PHE A 61 7.69 6.31 5.13
CA PHE A 61 6.96 7.24 4.27
C PHE A 61 7.88 8.37 3.81
N ASP A 62 7.84 8.66 2.52
CA ASP A 62 8.71 9.63 1.83
C ASP A 62 10.19 9.53 2.26
N PRO A 63 10.79 8.33 2.18
CA PRO A 63 12.16 8.13 2.62
C PRO A 63 13.17 8.97 1.81
N PRO A 64 14.26 9.45 2.44
CA PRO A 64 15.33 10.13 1.72
C PRO A 64 16.05 9.18 0.75
N SER A 65 16.77 9.74 -0.22
CA SER A 65 17.50 8.98 -1.25
C SER A 65 18.63 8.09 -0.72
N SER A 66 19.05 8.28 0.54
CA SER A 66 20.03 7.43 1.21
C SER A 66 19.45 6.07 1.63
N VAL A 67 18.12 5.90 1.65
CA VAL A 67 17.49 4.62 1.94
C VAL A 67 17.74 3.64 0.77
N PRO A 68 18.21 2.42 1.04
CA PRO A 68 18.45 1.44 -0.02
C PRO A 68 17.18 1.13 -0.81
N LEU A 69 17.32 1.05 -2.13
CA LEU A 69 16.23 0.73 -3.04
C LEU A 69 15.51 -0.57 -2.64
N PRO A 70 14.19 -0.66 -2.87
CA PRO A 70 13.44 -1.89 -2.62
C PRO A 70 13.78 -2.97 -3.66
N ASP A 71 13.63 -4.24 -3.29
CA ASP A 71 13.82 -5.38 -4.20
C ASP A 71 12.78 -5.40 -5.33
N VAL A 72 11.60 -4.86 -5.05
CA VAL A 72 10.49 -4.68 -5.98
C VAL A 72 9.78 -3.37 -5.69
N SER A 73 9.38 -2.63 -6.73
CA SER A 73 8.53 -1.45 -6.58
C SER A 73 7.34 -1.48 -7.51
N PHE A 74 6.24 -0.86 -7.06
CA PHE A 74 5.02 -0.65 -7.81
C PHE A 74 4.72 0.85 -7.88
N SER A 75 4.55 1.38 -9.10
CA SER A 75 4.15 2.77 -9.34
C SER A 75 2.75 2.82 -9.91
N MET A 76 1.89 3.70 -9.38
CA MET A 76 0.50 3.86 -9.80
C MET A 76 -0.06 5.24 -9.43
N ALA A 77 -1.25 5.59 -9.92
CA ALA A 77 -1.86 6.90 -9.72
C ALA A 77 -3.39 6.84 -9.63
N GLY A 78 -3.99 7.87 -9.03
CA GLY A 78 -5.42 8.10 -8.99
C GLY A 78 -6.21 6.89 -8.49
N GLN A 79 -7.28 6.54 -9.20
CA GLN A 79 -8.17 5.44 -8.85
C GLN A 79 -7.49 4.06 -8.84
N THR A 80 -6.35 3.91 -9.53
CA THR A 80 -5.59 2.65 -9.51
C THR A 80 -5.04 2.36 -8.11
N ILE A 81 -4.69 3.38 -7.34
CA ILE A 81 -4.24 3.24 -5.95
C ILE A 81 -5.34 2.57 -5.12
N HIS A 82 -6.55 3.15 -5.16
CA HIS A 82 -7.68 2.64 -4.42
C HIS A 82 -8.01 1.19 -4.83
N ARG A 83 -8.14 0.92 -6.14
CA ARG A 83 -8.43 -0.42 -6.66
C ARG A 83 -7.38 -1.46 -6.28
N PHE A 84 -6.10 -1.07 -6.22
CA PHE A 84 -5.02 -1.95 -5.77
C PHE A 84 -5.21 -2.33 -4.30
N TRP A 85 -5.42 -1.34 -3.43
CA TRP A 85 -5.53 -1.55 -2.00
C TRP A 85 -6.88 -2.10 -1.54
N THR A 86 -7.96 -1.96 -2.31
CA THR A 86 -9.22 -2.68 -2.04
C THR A 86 -9.18 -4.14 -2.50
N GLY A 87 -8.29 -4.48 -3.43
CA GLY A 87 -8.19 -5.80 -4.05
C GLY A 87 -9.02 -5.98 -5.32
N GLU A 88 -9.61 -4.91 -5.85
CA GLU A 88 -10.43 -4.92 -7.07
C GLU A 88 -9.60 -4.87 -8.37
N LEU A 89 -8.29 -4.64 -8.26
CA LEU A 89 -7.40 -4.54 -9.41
C LEU A 89 -6.84 -5.91 -9.80
N ASN A 90 -7.10 -6.33 -11.04
CA ASN A 90 -6.24 -7.34 -11.68
C ASN A 90 -4.89 -6.71 -12.03
N VAL A 91 -3.88 -6.95 -11.20
CA VAL A 91 -2.56 -6.31 -11.30
C VAL A 91 -1.86 -6.62 -12.63
N VAL A 92 -1.95 -7.86 -13.14
CA VAL A 92 -1.32 -8.25 -14.41
C VAL A 92 -1.94 -7.49 -15.58
N ALA A 93 -3.27 -7.42 -15.62
CA ALA A 93 -3.98 -6.67 -16.64
C ALA A 93 -3.68 -5.16 -16.53
N ALA A 94 -3.61 -4.62 -15.31
CA ALA A 94 -3.26 -3.22 -15.06
C ALA A 94 -1.82 -2.88 -15.50
N MET A 95 -0.87 -3.79 -15.29
CA MET A 95 0.50 -3.65 -15.81
C MET A 95 0.53 -3.65 -17.34
N THR A 96 -0.22 -4.54 -17.97
CA THR A 96 -0.32 -4.61 -19.44
C THR A 96 -0.89 -3.32 -20.03
N ARG A 97 -1.82 -2.66 -19.32
CA ARG A 97 -2.38 -1.35 -19.71
C ARG A 97 -1.52 -0.14 -19.32
N GLY A 98 -0.42 -0.35 -18.60
CA GLY A 98 0.43 0.73 -18.09
C GLY A 98 -0.15 1.50 -16.90
N GLU A 99 -1.24 1.04 -16.28
CA GLU A 99 -1.85 1.64 -15.08
C GLU A 99 -0.99 1.40 -13.83
N VAL A 100 -0.27 0.29 -13.81
CA VAL A 100 0.72 -0.07 -12.78
C VAL A 100 2.05 -0.33 -13.47
N THR A 101 3.12 0.29 -13.00
CA THR A 101 4.48 -0.08 -13.42
C THR A 101 5.15 -0.83 -12.28
N ALA A 102 5.59 -2.07 -12.52
CA ALA A 102 6.37 -2.82 -11.56
C ALA A 102 7.82 -2.95 -12.01
N ARG A 103 8.78 -2.80 -11.09
CA ARG A 103 10.22 -2.95 -11.34
C ARG A 103 10.86 -3.83 -10.28
N GLY A 104 11.94 -4.54 -10.66
CA GLY A 104 12.66 -5.44 -9.76
C GLY A 104 12.19 -6.89 -9.84
N ASN A 105 12.38 -7.67 -8.77
CA ASN A 105 12.12 -9.11 -8.77
C ASN A 105 10.65 -9.43 -8.43
N LEU A 106 9.78 -9.42 -9.45
CA LEU A 106 8.36 -9.73 -9.29
C LEU A 106 8.09 -11.16 -8.79
N ILE A 107 8.92 -12.13 -9.19
CA ILE A 107 8.77 -13.53 -8.74
C ILE A 107 8.95 -13.61 -7.23
N ARG A 108 9.92 -12.88 -6.66
CA ARG A 108 10.08 -12.79 -5.21
C ARG A 108 8.88 -12.13 -4.54
N ALA A 109 8.30 -11.10 -5.15
CA ALA A 109 7.13 -10.40 -4.63
C ALA A 109 5.91 -11.34 -4.46
N LEU A 110 5.79 -12.38 -5.28
CA LEU A 110 4.72 -13.38 -5.17
C LEU A 110 4.73 -14.12 -3.83
N HIS A 111 5.89 -14.27 -3.17
CA HIS A 111 5.95 -14.86 -1.83
C HIS A 111 5.24 -14.02 -0.77
N LEU A 112 5.05 -12.72 -1.03
CA LEU A 112 4.35 -11.78 -0.14
C LEU A 112 2.84 -11.77 -0.40
N PHE A 113 2.38 -12.38 -1.50
CA PHE A 113 0.97 -12.42 -1.87
C PHE A 113 0.03 -12.93 -0.76
N PRO A 114 0.39 -13.94 0.05
CA PRO A 114 -0.44 -14.39 1.17
C PRO A 114 -0.78 -13.31 2.22
N MET A 115 -0.01 -12.21 2.32
CA MET A 115 -0.33 -11.09 3.22
C MET A 115 -1.36 -10.11 2.63
N MET A 116 -1.55 -10.11 1.31
CA MET A 116 -2.39 -9.11 0.64
C MET A 116 -3.83 -9.07 1.17
N PRO A 117 -4.52 -10.20 1.46
CA PRO A 117 -5.87 -10.16 2.01
C PRO A 117 -5.97 -9.35 3.31
N VAL A 118 -4.99 -9.49 4.21
CA VAL A 118 -4.94 -8.77 5.49
C VAL A 118 -4.75 -7.27 5.27
N LEU A 119 -3.82 -6.89 4.38
CA LEU A 119 -3.59 -5.48 4.04
C LEU A 119 -4.80 -4.85 3.35
N GLN A 120 -5.46 -5.59 2.47
CA GLN A 120 -6.62 -5.11 1.72
C GLN A 120 -7.86 -4.98 2.61
N GLU A 121 -8.05 -5.90 3.55
CA GLU A 121 -9.09 -5.77 4.58
C GLU A 121 -8.87 -4.54 5.46
N ALA A 122 -7.65 -4.37 5.98
CA ALA A 122 -7.31 -3.19 6.76
C ALA A 122 -7.54 -1.89 5.96
N TYR A 123 -7.20 -1.87 4.67
CA TYR A 123 -7.43 -0.70 3.83
C TYR A 123 -8.91 -0.39 3.63
N ARG A 124 -9.75 -1.41 3.37
CA ARG A 124 -11.20 -1.21 3.23
C ARG A 124 -11.81 -0.62 4.50
N GLU A 125 -11.41 -1.11 5.67
CA GLU A 125 -11.89 -0.59 6.95
C GLU A 125 -11.47 0.88 7.18
N GLU A 126 -10.18 1.18 7.01
CA GLU A 126 -9.65 2.54 7.20
C GLU A 126 -10.18 3.53 6.15
N TRP A 127 -10.46 3.05 4.94
CA TRP A 127 -11.12 3.83 3.90
C TRP A 127 -12.53 4.25 4.32
N GLU A 128 -13.33 3.34 4.89
CA GLU A 128 -14.68 3.67 5.36
C GLU A 128 -14.67 4.64 6.55
N VAL A 129 -13.69 4.48 7.46
CA VAL A 129 -13.47 5.43 8.56
C VAL A 129 -13.17 6.82 8.00
N TRP A 130 -12.21 6.92 7.07
CA TRP A 130 -11.88 8.19 6.43
C TRP A 130 -13.08 8.78 5.69
N ARG A 131 -13.75 7.99 4.84
CA ARG A 131 -14.91 8.39 4.04
C ARG A 131 -16.02 8.97 4.92
N SER A 132 -16.31 8.32 6.04
CA SER A 132 -17.32 8.76 7.01
C SER A 132 -16.93 10.06 7.72
N SER A 133 -15.63 10.27 7.96
CA SER A 133 -15.11 11.49 8.59
C SER A 133 -15.20 12.72 7.69
N VAL A 134 -15.08 12.54 6.37
CA VAL A 134 -15.16 13.61 5.37
C VAL A 134 -16.57 13.81 4.80
N ASN A 135 -17.47 12.83 4.99
CA ASN A 135 -18.88 12.92 4.58
C ASN A 135 -19.84 12.51 5.72
N PRO A 136 -19.99 13.33 6.79
CA PRO A 136 -20.76 12.98 7.98
C PRO A 136 -22.29 12.87 7.77
N LEU A 137 -22.80 13.12 6.56
CA LEU A 137 -24.25 13.16 6.27
C LEU A 137 -24.83 11.85 5.70
N GLU A 138 -24.01 10.87 5.30
CA GLU A 138 -24.52 9.57 4.79
C GLU A 138 -24.87 8.55 5.90
N GLY A 139 -24.55 8.83 7.17
CA GLY A 139 -24.85 7.96 8.31
C GLY A 139 -26.14 8.31 9.09
N LYS A 140 -27.00 9.20 8.55
CA LYS A 140 -28.24 9.67 9.20
C LYS A 140 -29.44 9.66 8.24
N LEU A 141 -29.68 8.55 7.56
CA LEU A 141 -30.95 8.28 6.88
C LEU A 141 -31.41 6.86 7.17
#